data_AF-A0A8I1EAY0-F1
#
_entry.id   AF-A0A8I1EAY0-F1
#
_cell.length_a   1.000
_cell.length_b   1.000
_cell.length_c   1.000
_cell.angle_alpha   90.00
_cell.angle_beta   90.00
_cell.angle_gamma   90.00
#
_symmetry.space_group_name_H-M   'P 1'
#
loop_
_entity.id
_entity.type
_entity.pdbx_description
1 polymer ?
#
loop_
_entity_poly.entity_id
_entity_poly.type
_entity_poly.pdbx_seq_one_letter_code
_entity_poly.pdbx_strand_id
1 'polypeptide(L)' 'MQRFERLSLVIVLGSYAMDYHLGTGKTPLTRVVEAWREHWPQAFPLPHPSPRNNRWLVRNPWFQQ' A
#
# COMPACT_ATOMS: atom_id res chain seq x y z
N MET A 1 -1.01 -6.72 -16.71
CA MET A 1 -2.09 -5.96 -16.05
C MET A 1 -3.21 -5.74 -17.05
N GLN A 2 -4.46 -5.93 -16.64
CA GLN A 2 -5.62 -5.57 -17.46
C GLN A 2 -5.58 -4.07 -17.78
N ARG A 3 -5.90 -3.71 -19.03
CA ARG A 3 -5.88 -2.32 -19.48
C ARG A 3 -7.28 -1.74 -19.35
N PHE A 4 -7.46 -0.82 -18.40
CA PHE A 4 -8.70 -0.07 -18.21
C PHE A 4 -8.60 1.24 -18.99
N GLU A 5 -9.64 1.59 -19.76
CA GLU A 5 -9.61 2.79 -20.62
C GLU A 5 -9.69 4.11 -19.84
N ARG A 6 -10.20 4.07 -18.61
CA ARG A 6 -10.33 5.24 -17.72
C ARG A 6 -9.90 4.89 -16.29
N LEU A 7 -8.61 4.64 -16.12
CA LEU A 7 -8.03 4.39 -14.80
C LEU A 7 -7.54 5.69 -14.18
N SER A 8 -8.18 6.13 -13.10
CA SER A 8 -7.80 7.34 -12.36
C SER A 8 -7.00 7.06 -11.10
N LEU A 9 -7.10 5.84 -10.54
CA LEU A 9 -6.43 5.45 -9.32
C LEU A 9 -6.26 3.93 -9.24
N VAL A 10 -5.10 3.48 -8.77
CA VAL A 10 -4.84 2.09 -8.41
C VAL A 10 -4.47 2.06 -6.93
N ILE A 11 -5.17 1.25 -6.14
CA ILE A 11 -4.88 1.05 -4.72
C ILE A 11 -4.31 -0.36 -4.55
N VAL A 12 -3.19 -0.48 -3.85
CA VAL A 12 -2.53 -1.77 -3.59
C VAL A 12 -2.60 -2.07 -2.09
N LEU A 13 -3.40 -3.07 -1.71
CA LEU A 13 -3.72 -3.37 -0.31
C LEU A 13 -2.89 -4.53 0.26
N GLY A 14 -2.02 -4.22 1.21
CA GLY A 14 -1.26 -5.20 1.99
C GLY A 14 0.03 -5.69 1.32
N SER A 15 0.89 -6.32 2.13
CA SER A 15 2.28 -6.64 1.75
C SER A 15 2.37 -7.63 0.58
N TYR A 16 1.49 -8.63 0.52
CA TYR A 16 1.48 -9.59 -0.60
C TYR A 16 1.16 -8.91 -1.93
N ALA A 17 0.20 -7.99 -1.95
CA ALA A 17 -0.16 -7.25 -3.15
C ALA A 17 0.95 -6.27 -3.54
N MET A 18 1.59 -5.61 -2.57
CA MET A 18 2.73 -4.72 -2.81
C MET A 18 3.93 -5.47 -3.37
N ASP A 19 4.25 -6.65 -2.85
CA ASP A 19 5.35 -7.46 -3.37
C ASP A 19 5.07 -7.85 -4.83
N TYR A 20 3.86 -8.34 -5.10
CA TYR A 20 3.46 -8.78 -6.43
C TYR A 20 3.38 -7.63 -7.47
N HIS A 21 2.80 -6.48 -7.09
CA HIS A 21 2.52 -5.39 -8.03
C HIS A 21 3.59 -4.29 -8.07
N LEU A 22 4.29 -4.04 -6.96
CA LEU A 22 5.26 -2.96 -6.82
C LEU A 22 6.71 -3.48 -6.73
N GLY A 23 6.91 -4.80 -6.64
CA GLY A 23 8.25 -5.39 -6.55
C GLY A 23 8.97 -5.06 -5.25
N THR A 24 8.22 -4.83 -4.16
CA THR A 24 8.81 -4.39 -2.88
C THR A 24 9.65 -5.49 -2.21
N GLY A 25 9.50 -6.75 -2.62
CA GLY A 25 10.26 -7.86 -2.07
C GLY A 25 10.01 -8.00 -0.57
N LYS A 26 11.11 -8.04 0.19
CA LYS A 26 11.08 -8.14 1.66
C LYS A 26 11.00 -6.78 2.37
N THR A 27 10.75 -5.68 1.65
CA THR A 27 10.64 -4.36 2.27
C THR A 27 9.48 -4.33 3.27
N PRO A 28 9.67 -3.81 4.49
CA PRO A 28 8.60 -3.75 5.48
C PRO A 28 7.39 -2.94 5.00
N LEU A 29 6.18 -3.45 5.26
CA LEU A 29 4.91 -2.79 4.90
C LEU A 29 4.88 -1.31 5.28
N THR A 30 5.27 -0.98 6.51
CA THR A 30 5.28 0.41 7.01
C THR A 30 6.12 1.32 6.13
N ARG A 31 7.31 0.87 5.71
CA ARG A 31 8.24 1.66 4.87
C ARG A 31 7.60 1.97 3.52
N VAL A 32 6.95 0.98 2.90
CA VAL A 32 6.27 1.15 1.61
C VAL A 32 5.11 2.14 1.72
N VAL A 33 4.30 2.05 2.78
CA VAL A 33 3.17 2.96 3.01
C VAL A 33 3.65 4.38 3.33
N GLU A 34 4.71 4.55 4.13
CA GLU A 34 5.32 5.86 4.40
C GLU A 34 5.87 6.51 3.12
N ALA A 35 6.52 5.70 2.28
CA ALA A 35 7.11 6.13 1.02
C ALA A 35 6.14 6.09 -0.17
N TRP A 36 4.81 6.17 0.06
CA TRP A 36 3.79 6.02 -0.99
C TRP A 36 4.00 6.91 -2.22
N ARG A 37 4.63 8.07 -2.04
CA ARG A 37 4.95 9.03 -3.12
C ARG A 37 5.90 8.45 -4.17
N GLU A 38 6.72 7.46 -3.81
CA GLU A 38 7.60 6.76 -4.77
C GLU A 38 6.80 5.91 -5.78
N HIS A 39 5.58 5.53 -5.44
CA HIS A 39 4.68 4.74 -6.30
C HIS A 39 3.61 5.57 -7.02
N TRP A 40 3.49 6.85 -6.66
CA TRP A 40 2.53 7.77 -7.26
C TRP A 40 3.04 8.32 -8.61
N PRO A 41 2.19 8.50 -9.64
CA PRO A 41 0.74 8.28 -9.69
C PRO A 41 0.30 6.88 -10.11
N GLN A 42 1.22 5.95 -10.33
CA GLN A 42 0.92 4.63 -10.87
C GLN A 42 0.15 3.76 -9.89
N ALA A 43 0.42 3.89 -8.59
CA ALA A 43 -0.22 3.14 -7.53
C ALA A 43 -0.17 3.87 -6.18
N PHE A 44 -1.14 3.55 -5.32
CA PHE A 44 -1.22 4.04 -3.96
C PHE A 44 -1.20 2.85 -2.97
N PRO A 45 -0.05 2.56 -2.35
CA PRO A 45 0.07 1.45 -1.41
C PRO A 45 -0.59 1.79 -0.07
N LEU A 46 -1.41 0.87 0.44
CA LEU A 46 -2.07 1.00 1.74
C LEU A 46 -1.99 -0.32 2.53
N PRO A 47 -1.99 -0.27 3.87
CA PRO A 47 -2.07 -1.47 4.68
C PRO A 47 -3.39 -2.23 4.43
N HIS A 48 -3.39 -3.54 4.66
CA HIS A 48 -4.60 -4.34 4.49
C HIS A 48 -5.66 -3.96 5.55
N PRO A 49 -6.94 -3.79 5.19
CA PRO A 49 -8.01 -3.38 6.10
C PRO A 49 -8.53 -4.52 7.01
N SER A 50 -7.64 -5.41 7.45
CA SER A 50 -8.03 -6.49 8.37
C SER A 50 -8.04 -5.98 9.82
N PRO A 51 -8.98 -6.43 10.68
CA PRO A 51 -8.92 -6.16 12.12
C PRO A 51 -7.60 -6.60 12.78
N ARG A 52 -6.88 -7.56 12.16
CA ARG A 52 -5.53 -7.96 12.58
C ARG A 52 -4.52 -6.82 12.53
N ASN A 53 -4.78 -5.79 11.72
CA ASN A 53 -3.93 -4.63 11.56
C ASN A 53 -4.16 -3.55 12.63
N ASN A 54 -5.09 -3.73 13.57
CA ASN A 54 -5.35 -2.74 14.64
C ASN A 54 -4.10 -2.41 15.46
N ARG A 55 -3.24 -3.41 15.76
CA ARG A 55 -1.96 -3.16 16.46
C ARG A 55 -1.00 -2.32 15.63
N TRP A 56 -1.02 -2.46 14.31
CA TRP A 56 -0.21 -1.64 13.42
C TRP A 56 -0.72 -0.19 13.41
N LEU A 57 -2.04 0.03 13.36
CA LEU A 57 -2.64 1.37 13.42
C LEU A 57 -2.26 2.10 14.71
N VAL A 58 -2.35 1.42 15.86
CA VAL A 58 -1.91 1.98 17.16
C VAL A 58 -0.43 2.38 17.16
N ARG A 59 0.43 1.63 16.46
CA ARG A 59 1.88 1.92 16.37
C ARG A 59 2.23 2.97 15.32
N ASN A 60 1.33 3.23 14.36
CA ASN A 60 1.55 4.14 13.24
C ASN A 60 0.42 5.18 13.18
N PRO A 61 0.27 6.03 14.21
CA PRO A 61 -0.85 6.97 14.31
C PRO A 61 -0.86 8.02 13.20
N TRP A 62 0.29 8.29 12.56
CA TRP A 62 0.41 9.18 11.40
C TRP A 62 -0.42 8.72 10.20
N PHE A 63 -0.76 7.44 10.12
CA PHE A 63 -1.52 6.89 8.99
C PHE A 63 -2.99 7.35 8.98
N GLN A 64 -3.56 7.68 10.14
CA GLN A 64 -4.98 8.05 10.28
C GLN A 64 -5.21 9.56 10.44
N GLN A 65 -4.17 10.38 10.26
CA GLN A 65 -4.23 11.85 10.33
C GLN A 65 -4.38 12.44 8.94
#